data_AF-A0A9C8T002-F1
#
_entry.id   AF-A0A9C8T002-F1
#
_cell.length_a   1.000
_cell.length_b   1.000
_cell.length_c   1.000
_cell.angle_alpha   90.00
_cell.angle_beta   90.00
_cell.angle_gamma   90.00
#
_symmetry.space_group_name_H-M   'P 1'
#
loop_
_entity.id
_entity.type
_entity.pdbx_description
1 polymer ?
#
loop_
_entity_poly.entity_id
_entity_poly.type
_entity_poly.pdbx_seq_one_letter_code
_entity_poly.pdbx_strand_id
1 'polypeptide(L)' 'MEHREFIDLSAAELRRYMAAHHENQYLLVDVRQAKEYAASHIPGARLLPLAELPARLAELPADRDIVFY' A
#
# COMPACT_ATOMS: atom_id res chain seq x y z
N MET A 1 -19.45 11.65 -6.35
CA MET A 1 -18.59 10.77 -5.54
C MET A 1 -17.82 9.93 -6.54
N GLU A 2 -16.53 10.20 -6.69
CA GLU A 2 -15.70 9.51 -7.67
C GLU A 2 -15.48 8.08 -7.17
N HIS A 3 -16.07 7.10 -7.87
CA HIS A 3 -15.78 5.70 -7.62
C HIS A 3 -14.32 5.47 -8.00
N ARG A 4 -13.41 5.47 -7.02
CA ARG A 4 -12.07 4.94 -7.24
C ARG A 4 -12.21 3.44 -7.39
N GLU A 5 -12.08 2.96 -8.62
CA GLU A 5 -12.05 1.54 -8.93
C GLU A 5 -10.76 0.95 -8.35
N PHE A 6 -10.87 -0.15 -7.60
CA PHE A 6 -9.71 -0.88 -7.13
C PHE A 6 -9.19 -1.76 -8.26
N ILE A 7 -7.89 -1.74 -8.49
CA ILE A 7 -7.21 -2.57 -9.48
C ILE A 7 -6.36 -3.58 -8.72
N ASP A 8 -6.64 -4.86 -8.91
CA ASP A 8 -5.79 -5.92 -8.38
C ASP A 8 -4.54 -6.08 -9.25
N LEU A 9 -3.39 -6.16 -8.60
CA LEU A 9 -2.10 -6.37 -9.26
C LEU A 9 -1.48 -7.68 -8.77
N SER A 10 -0.97 -8.47 -9.69
CA SER A 10 -0.04 -9.54 -9.35
C SER A 10 1.28 -8.96 -8.81
N ALA A 11 2.04 -9.77 -8.07
CA ALA A 11 3.38 -9.37 -7.61
C ALA A 11 4.32 -8.95 -8.76
N ALA A 12 4.16 -9.55 -9.95
CA ALA A 12 4.96 -9.19 -11.12
C ALA A 12 4.55 -7.82 -11.69
N GLU A 13 3.26 -7.49 -11.68
CA GLU A 13 2.74 -6.19 -12.10
C GLU A 13 3.14 -5.10 -11.12
N LEU A 14 3.01 -5.34 -9.82
CA LEU A 14 3.46 -4.40 -8.78
C LEU A 14 4.95 -4.10 -8.91
N ARG A 15 5.80 -5.12 -9.11
CA ARG A 15 7.24 -4.91 -9.34
C ARG A 15 7.52 -4.05 -10.57
N ARG A 16 6.81 -4.27 -11.68
CA ARG A 16 6.95 -3.44 -12.89
C ARG A 16 6.49 -2.00 -12.64
N TYR A 17 5.37 -1.84 -11.95
CA TYR A 17 4.85 -0.54 -11.56
C TYR A 17 5.87 0.22 -10.70
N MET A 18 6.41 -0.40 -9.65
CA MET A 18 7.42 0.21 -8.78
C MET A 18 8.71 0.57 -9.52
N ALA A 19 9.11 -0.20 -10.54
CA ALA A 19 10.29 0.08 -11.35
C ALA A 19 10.08 1.25 -12.33
N ALA A 20 8.83 1.54 -12.70
CA ALA A 20 8.48 2.59 -13.66
C ALA A 20 8.10 3.92 -13.00
N HIS A 21 7.92 3.95 -11.67
CA HIS A 21 7.47 5.12 -10.91
C HIS A 21 8.47 5.49 -9.81
N HIS A 22 8.53 6.78 -9.49
CA HIS A 22 9.28 7.28 -8.35
C HIS A 22 8.56 6.94 -7.03
N GLU A 23 9.31 6.73 -5.96
CA GLU A 23 8.78 6.36 -4.64
C GLU A 23 7.81 7.39 -4.04
N ASN A 24 7.84 8.65 -4.50
CA ASN A 24 6.89 9.68 -4.06
C ASN A 24 5.54 9.63 -4.79
N GLN A 25 5.39 8.80 -5.82
CA GLN A 25 4.17 8.65 -6.63
C GLN A 25 3.24 7.56 -6.11
N TYR A 26 3.69 6.74 -5.16
CA TYR A 26 2.86 5.70 -4.55
C TYR A 26 3.20 5.51 -3.06
N LEU A 27 2.31 4.85 -2.34
CA LEU A 27 2.52 4.40 -0.97
C LEU A 27 2.17 2.91 -0.88
N LEU A 28 3.14 2.11 -0.45
CA LEU A 28 2.91 0.72 -0.08
C LEU A 28 2.39 0.67 1.36
N VAL A 29 1.24 0.02 1.55
CA VAL A 29 0.61 -0.16 2.86
C VAL A 29 0.50 -1.66 3.15
N ASP A 30 1.29 -2.12 4.11
CA ASP A 30 1.25 -3.50 4.57
C ASP A 30 0.13 -3.64 5.59
N VAL A 31 -0.92 -4.41 5.25
CA VAL A 31 -2.10 -4.58 6.12
C VAL A 31 -2.05 -5.84 6.98
N ARG A 32 -0.91 -6.54 6.98
CA ARG A 32 -0.69 -7.76 7.77
C ARG A 32 -0.43 -7.44 9.25
N GLN A 33 -0.17 -8.47 10.04
CA GLN A 33 0.14 -8.31 11.46
C GLN A 33 1.56 -7.76 11.66
N ALA A 34 1.76 -6.98 12.74
CA ALA A 34 3.07 -6.37 13.04
C ALA A 34 4.24 -7.37 13.09
N LYS A 35 4.00 -8.60 13.56
CA LYS A 35 5.02 -9.66 13.58
C LYS A 35 5.46 -10.12 12.18
N GLU A 36 4.54 -10.13 11.20
CA GLU A 36 4.82 -10.54 9.83
C GLU A 36 5.60 -9.44 9.10
N TYR A 37 5.18 -8.19 9.29
CA TYR A 37 5.90 -7.01 8.82
C TYR A 37 7.34 -6.99 9.37
N ALA A 38 7.51 -7.17 10.68
CA ALA A 38 8.82 -7.19 11.32
C ALA A 38 9.71 -8.34 10.83
N ALA A 39 9.13 -9.50 10.51
CA ALA A 39 9.85 -10.63 9.94
C ALA A 39 10.32 -10.34 8.50
N SER A 40 9.45 -9.74 7.68
CA SER A 40 9.79 -9.28 6.32
C SER A 40 8.67 -8.42 5.73
N HIS A 41 9.03 -7.36 5.01
CA HIS A 41 8.10 -6.51 4.27
C HIS A 41 8.80 -5.92 3.04
N ILE A 42 8.01 -5.32 2.13
CA ILE A 42 8.58 -4.62 0.97
C ILE A 42 9.24 -3.33 1.48
N PRO A 43 10.52 -3.04 1.14
CA PRO A 43 11.17 -1.80 1.56
C PRO A 43 10.34 -0.56 1.22
N GLY A 44 10.26 0.38 2.17
CA GLY A 44 9.44 1.59 2.04
C GLY A 44 7.97 1.41 2.40
N ALA A 45 7.50 0.18 2.68
CA ALA A 45 6.12 -0.04 3.10
C ALA A 45 5.83 0.52 4.50
N ARG A 46 4.68 1.17 4.63
CA ARG A 46 4.11 1.60 5.90
C ARG A 46 3.20 0.50 6.43
N LEU A 47 3.44 0.06 7.67
CA LEU A 47 2.53 -0.85 8.36
C LEU A 47 1.24 -0.12 8.77
N LEU A 48 0.09 -0.66 8.36
CA LEU A 48 -1.24 -0.25 8.84
C LEU A 48 -2.14 -1.50 8.88
N PRO A 49 -2.17 -2.23 10.01
CA PRO A 49 -2.86 -3.50 10.10
C PRO A 49 -4.33 -3.40 9.69
N LEU A 50 -4.87 -4.41 9.02
CA LEU A 50 -6.23 -4.41 8.47
C LEU A 50 -7.30 -4.06 9.52
N ALA A 51 -7.11 -4.49 10.76
CA ALA A 51 -8.02 -4.20 11.87
C ALA A 51 -8.05 -2.71 12.26
N GLU A 52 -6.97 -1.96 11.99
CA GLU A 52 -6.86 -0.52 12.27
C GLU A 52 -7.23 0.33 11.04
N LEU A 53 -7.12 -0.23 9.84
CA LEU A 53 -7.29 0.48 8.57
C LEU A 53 -8.59 1.31 8.49
N PRO A 54 -9.79 0.81 8.86
CA PRO A 54 -11.02 1.60 8.77
C PRO A 54 -11.00 2.87 9.61
N ALA A 55 -10.37 2.83 10.79
CA ALA A 55 -10.30 3.98 11.70
C ALA A 55 -9.22 5.00 11.28
N ARG A 56 -8.24 4.55 10.50
CA ARG A 56 -7.03 5.30 10.17
C ARG A 56 -6.90 5.61 8.67
N LEU A 57 -7.92 5.31 7.88
CA LEU A 57 -7.92 5.52 6.43
C LEU A 57 -7.64 6.99 6.06
N ALA A 58 -8.11 7.93 6.88
CA ALA A 58 -7.89 9.36 6.68
C ALA A 58 -6.41 9.81 6.88
N GLU A 59 -5.55 8.96 7.45
CA GLU A 59 -4.10 9.23 7.56
C GLU A 59 -3.34 8.95 6.26
N LEU A 60 -4.01 8.35 5.27
CA LEU A 60 -3.41 8.02 4.00
C LEU A 60 -3.47 9.21 3.03
N PRO A 61 -2.40 9.47 2.26
CA PRO A 61 -2.36 10.59 1.34
C PRO A 61 -3.34 10.39 0.18
N ALA A 62 -4.00 11.46 -0.24
CA ALA A 62 -4.93 11.44 -1.37
C ALA A 62 -4.27 11.83 -2.70
N ASP A 63 -2.99 12.23 -2.68
CA ASP A 63 -2.23 12.82 -3.79
C ASP A 63 -1.41 11.81 -4.60
N ARG A 64 -1.45 10.53 -4.23
CA ARG A 64 -0.66 9.46 -4.82
C ARG A 64 -1.39 8.13 -4.77
N ASP A 65 -0.91 7.15 -5.53
CA ASP A 65 -1.49 5.82 -5.55
C ASP A 65 -1.23 5.11 -4.21
N ILE A 66 -2.21 4.32 -3.75
CA ILE A 66 -2.08 3.50 -2.55
C ILE A 66 -2.20 2.04 -2.95
N VAL A 67 -1.17 1.27 -2.60
CA VAL A 67 -1.13 -0.16 -2.84
C VAL A 67 -1.17 -0.89 -1.51
N PHE A 68 -2.25 -1.61 -1.25
CA PHE A 68 -2.39 -2.47 -0.08
C PHE A 68 -1.87 -3.87 -0.41
N TYR A 69 -1.16 -4.52 0.52
CA TYR A 69 -0.71 -5.90 0.39
C TYR A 69 -0.59 -6.62 1.74
#